data_AF-A0A960A525-F1
#
_entry.id   AF-A0A960A525-F1
#
_cell.length_a   1.000
_cell.length_b   1.000
_cell.length_c   1.000
_cell.angle_alpha   90.00
_cell.angle_beta   90.00
_cell.angle_gamma   90.00
#
_symmetry.space_group_name_H-M   'P 1'
#
loop_
_entity.id
_entity.type
_entity.pdbx_description
1 polymer ?
#
loop_
_entity_poly.entity_id
_entity_poly.type
_entity_poly.pdbx_seq_one_letter_code
_entity_poly.pdbx_strand_id
1 'polypeptide(L)' 'MTLPGAREVRAPRGTQLTARSWQTEAPMRMLMNNLDPEVAERPDDLVVYGGTDRAARSWATYDAIIKTLTELAPDETLLV' A
#
# COMPACT_ATOMS: atom_id res chain seq x y z
N MET A 1 7.64 -14.20 13.95
CA MET A 1 7.60 -14.70 12.56
C MET A 1 6.87 -13.65 11.75
N THR A 2 7.48 -13.20 10.65
CA THR A 2 6.87 -12.24 9.73
C THR A 2 5.68 -12.86 9.01
N LEU A 3 4.76 -12.04 8.50
CA LEU A 3 3.63 -12.55 7.73
C LEU A 3 4.11 -13.15 6.39
N PRO A 4 3.50 -14.24 5.89
CA PRO A 4 3.83 -14.78 4.57
C PRO A 4 3.64 -13.73 3.47
N GLY A 5 4.63 -13.58 2.60
CA GLY A 5 4.63 -12.56 1.53
C GLY A 5 5.30 -11.23 1.90
N ALA A 6 5.92 -11.15 3.08
CA ALA A 6 6.70 -10.00 3.52
C ALA A 6 7.82 -9.63 2.56
N ARG A 7 7.94 -8.33 2.30
CA ARG A 7 8.95 -7.71 1.45
C ARG A 7 9.05 -6.23 1.77
N GLU A 8 10.20 -5.64 1.44
CA GLU A 8 10.38 -4.19 1.54
C GLU A 8 9.41 -3.46 0.60
N VAL A 9 8.73 -2.44 1.12
CA VAL A 9 7.80 -1.59 0.38
C VAL A 9 8.31 -0.17 0.43
N ARG A 10 8.32 0.53 -0.71
CA ARG A 10 8.59 1.97 -0.77
C ARG A 10 7.70 2.62 -1.81
N ALA A 11 7.18 3.80 -1.50
CA ALA A 11 6.33 4.53 -2.43
C ALA A 11 7.12 5.00 -3.68
N PRO A 12 6.57 4.85 -4.91
CA PRO A 12 7.10 5.45 -6.12
C PRO A 12 7.31 6.97 -5.96
N ARG A 13 8.39 7.48 -6.54
CA ARG A 13 8.80 8.89 -6.46
C ARG A 13 8.79 9.55 -7.84
N GLY A 14 8.82 10.88 -7.86
CA GLY A 14 8.77 11.66 -9.09
C GLY A 14 7.37 11.78 -9.69
N THR A 15 7.30 12.29 -10.92
CA THR A 15 6.04 12.66 -11.60
C THR A 15 5.48 11.57 -12.52
N GLN A 16 6.19 10.44 -12.66
CA GLN A 16 5.74 9.33 -13.50
C GLN A 16 4.66 8.53 -12.75
N LEU A 17 3.55 8.22 -13.43
CA LEU A 17 2.43 7.49 -12.86
C LEU A 17 2.60 5.97 -13.04
N THR A 18 2.21 5.21 -12.01
CA THR A 18 2.03 3.76 -12.08
C THR A 18 0.56 3.42 -12.35
N ALA A 19 -0.35 4.11 -11.65
CA ALA A 19 -1.79 4.03 -11.82
C ALA A 19 -2.30 4.93 -12.96
N ARG A 20 -3.60 4.85 -13.26
CA ARG A 20 -4.21 5.57 -14.40
C ARG A 20 -4.31 7.08 -14.20
N SER A 21 -4.32 7.57 -12.97
CA SER A 21 -4.47 8.99 -12.65
C SER A 21 -3.82 9.33 -11.31
N TRP A 22 -3.61 10.62 -11.04
CA TRP A 22 -3.11 11.07 -9.73
C TRP A 22 -4.08 10.72 -8.59
N GLN A 23 -5.37 10.66 -8.86
CA GLN A 23 -6.41 10.33 -7.89
C GLN A 23 -6.29 8.89 -7.38
N THR A 24 -5.82 7.95 -8.21
CA THR A 24 -5.59 6.55 -7.82
C THR A 24 -4.13 6.26 -7.47
N GLU A 25 -3.19 7.00 -8.05
CA GLU A 25 -1.76 6.97 -7.67
C GLU A 25 -1.54 7.46 -6.23
N ALA A 26 -2.21 8.54 -5.83
CA ALA A 26 -2.02 9.13 -4.50
C ALA A 26 -2.33 8.14 -3.36
N PRO A 27 -3.52 7.52 -3.27
CA PRO A 27 -3.79 6.53 -2.22
C PRO A 27 -2.86 5.31 -2.31
N MET A 28 -2.46 4.89 -3.52
CA MET A 28 -1.48 3.81 -3.68
C MET A 28 -0.12 4.18 -3.05
N ARG A 29 0.42 5.37 -3.38
CA ARG A 29 1.67 5.86 -2.79
C ARG A 29 1.57 6.04 -1.29
N MET A 30 0.45 6.54 -0.79
CA MET A 30 0.22 6.72 0.66
C MET A 30 0.18 5.37 1.39
N LEU A 31 -0.49 4.36 0.82
CA LEU A 31 -0.50 3.01 1.37
C LEU A 31 0.92 2.41 1.40
N MET A 32 1.68 2.56 0.31
CA MET A 32 3.07 2.11 0.26
C MET A 32 3.96 2.86 1.25
N ASN A 33 3.76 4.17 1.42
CA ASN A 33 4.52 4.98 2.37
C ASN A 33 4.25 4.57 3.82
N ASN A 34 3.01 4.20 4.16
CA ASN A 34 2.69 3.66 5.49
C ASN A 34 3.46 2.37 5.82
N LEU A 35 4.02 1.68 4.83
CA LEU A 35 4.80 0.44 5.00
C LEU A 35 6.29 0.63 4.65
N ASP A 36 6.74 1.86 4.43
CA ASP A 36 8.16 2.15 4.22
C ASP A 36 8.95 1.81 5.51
N PRO A 37 10.10 1.11 5.44
CA PRO A 37 10.90 0.79 6.63
C PRO A 37 11.36 2.02 7.43
N GLU A 38 11.41 3.20 6.81
CA GLU A 38 11.72 4.45 7.50
C GLU A 38 10.50 5.10 8.18
N VAL A 39 9.30 4.58 7.93
CA VAL A 39 8.01 5.11 8.43
C VAL A 39 7.33 4.14 9.40
N ALA A 40 7.25 2.86 9.04
CA ALA A 40 6.51 1.85 9.78
C ALA A 40 7.32 1.25 10.93
N GLU A 41 6.68 0.99 12.07
CA GLU A 41 7.31 0.30 13.19
C GLU A 41 7.69 -1.16 12.85
N ARG A 42 6.80 -1.88 12.15
CA ARG A 42 6.98 -3.32 11.80
C ARG A 42 6.37 -3.62 10.42
N PRO A 43 7.01 -3.18 9.32
CA PRO A 43 6.44 -3.27 7.97
C PRO A 43 6.20 -4.72 7.49
N ASP A 44 7.05 -5.67 7.87
CA ASP A 44 6.90 -7.09 7.48
C ASP A 44 5.61 -7.74 8.04
N ASP A 45 5.08 -7.17 9.13
CA ASP A 45 3.83 -7.57 9.76
C ASP A 45 2.65 -6.66 9.36
N LEU A 46 2.88 -5.76 8.40
CA LEU A 46 1.98 -4.72 7.91
C LEU A 46 1.60 -3.67 8.97
N VAL A 47 2.29 -3.63 10.11
CA VAL A 47 1.99 -2.71 11.22
C VAL A 47 2.67 -1.37 11.01
N VAL A 48 1.88 -0.29 11.04
CA VAL A 48 2.37 1.08 10.83
C VAL A 48 2.87 1.65 12.15
N TYR A 49 2.01 1.72 13.17
CA TYR A 49 2.33 2.14 14.53
C TYR A 49 1.32 1.55 15.52
N GLY A 50 1.45 1.82 16.82
CA GLY A 50 0.40 1.49 17.79
C GLY A 50 0.28 -0.02 18.09
N GLY A 51 1.33 -0.79 17.82
CA GLY A 51 1.43 -2.21 18.17
C GLY A 51 0.75 -3.18 17.20
N THR A 52 -0.54 -2.99 16.90
CA THR A 52 -1.31 -3.88 16.00
C THR A 52 -2.01 -3.20 14.84
N ASP A 53 -1.90 -1.87 14.70
CA ASP A 53 -2.60 -1.15 13.65
C ASP A 53 -1.92 -1.39 12.30
N ARG A 54 -2.57 -2.21 11.47
CA ARG A 54 -2.05 -2.64 10.17
C ARG A 54 -2.60 -1.82 9.03
N ALA A 55 -1.76 -1.56 8.03
CA ALA A 55 -2.16 -0.92 6.77
C ALA A 55 -3.03 -1.83 5.89
N ALA A 56 -2.91 -3.16 6.03
CA ALA A 56 -3.72 -4.15 5.35
C ALA A 56 -3.86 -5.43 6.20
N ARG A 57 -4.93 -6.21 5.96
CA ARG A 57 -5.22 -7.43 6.73
C ARG A 57 -4.16 -8.53 6.53
N SER A 58 -3.61 -8.64 5.33
CA SER A 58 -2.61 -9.63 4.93
C SER A 58 -1.84 -9.13 3.70
N TRP A 59 -0.70 -9.75 3.37
CA TRP A 59 0.06 -9.41 2.16
C TRP A 59 -0.74 -9.65 0.88
N ALA A 60 -1.56 -10.70 0.83
CA ALA A 60 -2.47 -10.93 -0.30
C ALA A 60 -3.52 -9.81 -0.44
N THR A 61 -4.01 -9.25 0.68
CA THR A 61 -4.91 -8.09 0.67
C THR A 61 -4.20 -6.84 0.20
N TYR A 62 -2.96 -6.60 0.67
CA TYR A 62 -2.13 -5.49 0.20
C TYR A 62 -1.91 -5.58 -1.33
N ASP A 63 -1.53 -6.74 -1.84
CA ASP A 63 -1.31 -6.98 -3.27
C ASP A 63 -2.58 -6.72 -4.09
N ALA A 64 -3.73 -7.16 -3.58
CA ALA A 64 -5.03 -6.90 -4.20
C ALA A 64 -5.35 -5.40 -4.24
N ILE A 65 -5.14 -4.66 -3.14
CA ILE A 65 -5.38 -3.21 -3.10
C ILE A 65 -4.46 -2.48 -4.09
N ILE A 66 -3.17 -2.80 -4.12
CA ILE A 66 -2.22 -2.17 -5.06
C ILE A 66 -2.63 -2.45 -6.51
N LYS A 67 -2.97 -3.70 -6.85
CA LYS A 67 -3.45 -4.05 -8.18
C LYS A 67 -4.71 -3.27 -8.54
N THR A 68 -5.71 -3.25 -7.65
CA THR A 68 -6.96 -2.56 -7.92
C THR A 68 -6.74 -1.06 -8.09
N LEU A 69 -5.98 -0.40 -7.23
CA LEU A 69 -5.67 1.04 -7.39
C LEU A 69 -4.91 1.35 -8.68
N THR A 70 -4.04 0.44 -9.14
CA THR A 70 -3.33 0.59 -10.42
C THR A 70 -4.30 0.56 -11.62
N GLU A 71 -5.35 -0.27 -11.55
CA GLU A 71 -6.28 -0.52 -12.64
C GLU A 71 -7.58 0.31 -12.56
N LEU A 72 -7.90 0.92 -11.40
CA LEU A 72 -9.17 1.59 -11.11
C LEU A 72 -9.44 2.76 -12.07
N ALA A 73 -10.63 2.78 -12.67
CA ALA A 73 -11.07 3.84 -13.56
C ALA A 73 -11.52 5.09 -12.78
N PRO A 74 -11.57 6.29 -13.41
CA PRO A 74 -11.91 7.54 -12.74
C PRO A 74 -13.32 7.60 -12.13
N ASP A 75 -14.23 6.74 -12.57
CA ASP A 75 -15.64 6.65 -12.15
C ASP A 75 -15.93 5.40 -11.29
N GLU A 76 -14.90 4.66 -10.89
CA GLU A 76 -15.01 3.49 -10.03
C GLU A 76 -14.61 3.80 -8.59
N THR A 77 -15.18 3.06 -7.64
CA THR A 77 -14.84 3.17 -6.21
C THR A 77 -14.39 1.82 -5.67
N LEU A 78 -13.17 1.75 -5.11
CA LEU A 78 -12.73 0.62 -4.31
C LEU A 78 -13.31 0.74 -2.89
N LEU A 79 -13.94 -0.32 -2.41
CA LEU A 79 -14.36 -0.47 -1.02
C LEU A 79 -13.35 -1.37 -0.28
N VAL A 80 -12.86 -0.89 0.86
CA VAL A 80 -11.83 -1.55 1.70
C VAL A 80 -12.44 -2.03 3.01
#